data_AF-A0A4Q4YWX5-F1
#
_entry.id   AF-A0A4Q4YWX5-F1
#
_cell.length_a   1.000
_cell.length_b   1.000
_cell.length_c   1.000
_cell.angle_alpha   90.00
_cell.angle_beta   90.00
_cell.angle_gamma   90.00
#
_symmetry.space_group_name_H-M   'P 1'
#
loop_
_entity.id
_entity.type
_entity.pdbx_description
1 polymer ?
#
loop_
_entity_poly.entity_id
_entity_poly.type
_entity_poly.pdbx_seq_one_letter_code
_entity_poly.pdbx_strand_id
1 'polypeptide(L)'
;MRAYWYDNAVGDQRLPHDSGRDLDASELEKLGVLYYKFGDLDSVNELAQQRGYKNRDEITVSPAKMGDGYEEKVKMFFHEHLHEDEEIRYIRDGHGYFDVRSKDDEWVRIALEKDDLIILPAGIYHRFTTDEKNYVQAMRLFKDEPKWTPLNRSSDLDSNEYRKAYVFGGTGHMGRSLVKCALSHGDIVTSVGRTFESSPASMANIHENCLGMLCDVRARESVVRVIEKTLDRFGRIDVVANCSGYGVIGACEDQDEHEIRNQFEINFMGTLHIIQASLPCFRQQNGGRYLIFSSTSGALGVPGLGPYCATKYAVEGLIEAMLYEIDAFNVKATLVEPGLVRRDEPDSQKNPLPTWGHFLIKPASEAYSHATSPALHAKRMVQWLGDRQPTSAVKCAELVWQLGHCSFPPLRLVLGSYAIESIRDRLRSVTEELEDWKHLNYPAAPEEAPRAVDPEKEEEDDAGDSSLEVQDQPT
;
A
#
# COMPACT_ATOMS: atom_id res chain seq x y z
N MET A 1 17.46 -7.85 29.58
CA MET A 1 18.09 -7.86 28.24
C MET A 1 19.46 -7.21 28.20
N ARG A 2 20.37 -7.81 27.42
CA ARG A 2 21.65 -7.26 26.99
C ARG A 2 21.76 -7.45 25.47
N ALA A 3 22.16 -6.42 24.73
CA ALA A 3 22.41 -6.53 23.29
C ALA A 3 23.83 -6.12 22.94
N TYR A 4 24.42 -6.79 21.96
CA TYR A 4 25.81 -6.60 21.55
C TYR A 4 26.03 -7.10 20.12
N TRP A 5 27.10 -6.62 19.49
CA TRP A 5 27.49 -7.13 18.18
C TRP A 5 27.99 -8.57 18.28
N TYR A 6 27.54 -9.40 17.36
CA TYR A 6 27.93 -10.81 17.26
C TYR A 6 29.36 -10.93 16.74
N ASP A 7 30.18 -11.78 17.35
CA ASP A 7 31.61 -11.93 17.02
C ASP A 7 31.90 -12.67 15.70
N ASN A 8 30.90 -13.35 15.14
CA ASN A 8 31.00 -14.21 13.95
C ASN A 8 32.01 -15.36 14.08
N ALA A 9 32.41 -15.73 15.30
CA ALA A 9 33.26 -16.88 15.52
C ALA A 9 32.56 -18.17 15.09
N VAL A 10 33.30 -19.08 14.46
CA VAL A 10 32.80 -20.40 14.12
C VAL A 10 32.62 -21.21 15.40
N GLY A 11 31.41 -21.69 15.67
CA GLY A 11 31.11 -22.40 16.91
C GLY A 11 29.65 -22.78 17.07
N ASP A 12 29.30 -23.27 18.26
CA ASP A 12 27.92 -23.54 18.63
C ASP A 12 27.16 -22.23 18.83
N GLN A 13 26.16 -21.99 17.98
CA GLN A 13 25.27 -20.83 17.99
C GLN A 13 24.67 -20.47 19.36
N ARG A 14 24.56 -21.45 20.26
CA ARG A 14 24.02 -21.33 21.62
C ARG A 14 25.00 -20.67 22.61
N LEU A 15 26.27 -20.52 22.23
CA LEU A 15 27.26 -19.75 23.01
C LEU A 15 26.99 -18.25 22.89
N PRO A 16 27.49 -17.38 23.79
CA PRO A 16 27.20 -15.95 23.76
C PRO A 16 27.59 -15.23 22.45
N HIS A 17 28.73 -15.56 21.84
CA HIS A 17 29.24 -14.88 20.63
C HIS A 17 29.37 -13.36 20.76
N ASP A 18 29.93 -12.91 21.88
CA ASP A 18 30.00 -11.51 22.26
C ASP A 18 31.28 -10.84 21.74
N SER A 19 31.14 -9.87 20.84
CA SER A 19 32.30 -9.14 20.28
C SER A 19 32.88 -8.08 21.24
N GLY A 20 32.29 -7.89 22.43
CA GLY A 20 32.64 -6.83 23.38
C GLY A 20 32.18 -5.42 22.96
N ARG A 21 31.38 -5.31 21.90
CA ARG A 21 30.75 -4.05 21.47
C ARG A 21 29.28 -4.11 21.87
N ASP A 22 28.92 -3.49 22.99
CA ASP A 22 27.53 -3.45 23.46
C ASP A 22 26.68 -2.49 22.61
N LEU A 23 25.37 -2.75 22.53
CA LEU A 23 24.36 -1.82 22.03
C LEU A 23 23.39 -1.48 23.15
N ASP A 24 23.03 -0.21 23.26
CA ASP A 24 21.97 0.20 24.18
C ASP A 24 20.56 0.08 23.56
N ALA A 25 19.53 0.27 24.38
CA ALA A 25 18.14 0.18 23.93
C ALA A 25 17.78 1.23 22.86
N SER A 26 18.40 2.41 22.86
CA SER A 26 18.16 3.43 21.84
C SER A 26 18.76 3.03 20.50
N GLU A 27 19.91 2.35 20.49
CA GLU A 27 20.52 1.81 19.28
C GLU A 27 19.71 0.66 18.68
N LEU A 28 19.09 -0.18 19.51
CA LEU A 28 18.13 -1.19 19.04
C LEU A 28 16.85 -0.56 18.45
N GLU A 29 16.34 0.51 19.06
CA GLU A 29 15.20 1.25 18.51
C GLU A 29 15.50 1.85 17.13
N LYS A 30 16.75 2.26 16.85
CA LYS A 30 17.17 2.72 15.51
C LYS A 30 17.14 1.61 14.45
N LEU A 31 17.16 0.34 14.87
CA LEU A 31 16.94 -0.84 14.02
C LEU A 31 15.45 -1.22 13.94
N GLY A 32 14.58 -0.48 14.62
CA GLY A 32 13.14 -0.74 14.73
C GLY A 32 12.78 -1.84 15.74
N VAL A 33 13.76 -2.38 16.47
CA VAL A 33 13.54 -3.40 17.49
C VAL A 33 13.09 -2.72 18.78
N LEU A 34 11.87 -3.03 19.22
CA LEU A 34 11.34 -2.50 20.48
C LEU A 34 11.53 -3.52 21.60
N TYR A 35 11.87 -3.02 22.77
CA TYR A 35 12.07 -3.83 23.96
C TYR A 35 11.31 -3.28 25.14
N TYR A 36 10.74 -4.21 25.91
CA TYR A 36 10.05 -3.92 27.16
C TYR A 36 10.43 -4.97 28.19
N LYS A 37 10.41 -4.59 29.47
CA LYS A 37 10.52 -5.54 30.58
C LYS A 37 9.23 -5.49 31.38
N PHE A 38 8.46 -6.57 31.32
CA PHE A 38 7.14 -6.68 31.96
C PHE A 38 7.15 -7.81 32.98
N GLY A 39 7.09 -7.44 34.27
CA GLY A 39 7.02 -8.41 35.36
C GLY A 39 5.65 -9.06 35.53
N ASP A 40 4.65 -8.64 34.76
CA ASP A 40 3.27 -9.10 34.83
C ASP A 40 2.61 -9.16 33.44
N LEU A 41 1.53 -9.95 33.36
CA LEU A 41 0.77 -10.13 32.12
C LEU A 41 -0.15 -8.96 31.79
N ASP A 42 -0.50 -8.12 32.77
CA ASP A 42 -1.40 -6.99 32.54
C ASP A 42 -0.73 -5.93 31.68
N SER A 43 0.55 -5.65 31.93
CA SER A 43 1.37 -4.78 31.09
C SER A 43 1.51 -5.31 29.66
N VAL A 44 1.62 -6.63 29.48
CA VAL A 44 1.62 -7.28 28.15
C VAL A 44 0.25 -7.12 27.47
N ASN A 45 -0.85 -7.25 28.22
CA ASN A 45 -2.20 -7.06 27.71
C ASN A 45 -2.47 -5.61 27.27
N GLU A 46 -1.99 -4.63 28.03
CA GLU A 46 -2.09 -3.21 27.67
C GLU A 46 -1.34 -2.92 26.37
N LEU A 47 -0.10 -3.41 26.24
CA LEU A 47 0.67 -3.28 25.00
C LEU A 47 -0.03 -3.98 23.82
N ALA A 48 -0.58 -5.18 24.06
CA ALA A 48 -1.33 -5.91 23.04
C ALA A 48 -2.58 -5.15 22.57
N GLN A 49 -3.32 -4.54 23.48
CA GLN A 49 -4.47 -3.71 23.15
C GLN A 49 -4.05 -2.45 22.37
N GLN A 50 -2.97 -1.78 22.80
CA GLN A 50 -2.45 -0.59 22.15
C GLN A 50 -1.98 -0.86 20.71
N ARG A 51 -1.34 -2.01 20.47
CA ARG A 51 -0.80 -2.39 19.14
C ARG A 51 -1.74 -3.27 18.31
N GLY A 52 -2.92 -3.59 18.82
CA GLY A 52 -3.95 -4.35 18.10
C GLY A 52 -3.63 -5.84 17.91
N TYR A 53 -2.92 -6.48 18.85
CA TYR A 53 -2.72 -7.93 18.82
C TYR A 53 -3.99 -8.65 19.26
N LYS A 54 -4.59 -9.43 18.36
CA LYS A 54 -5.87 -10.13 18.58
C LYS A 54 -5.69 -11.56 19.07
N ASN A 55 -4.56 -12.20 18.73
CA ASN A 55 -4.29 -13.60 19.05
C ASN A 55 -2.97 -13.77 19.81
N ARG A 56 -2.87 -14.85 20.59
CA ARG A 56 -1.66 -15.24 21.30
C ARG A 56 -1.57 -16.75 21.49
N ASP A 57 -0.35 -17.26 21.63
CA ASP A 57 -0.11 -18.63 22.08
C ASP A 57 1.19 -18.71 22.91
N GLU A 58 1.50 -19.89 23.44
CA GLU A 58 2.76 -20.16 24.12
C GLU A 58 3.51 -21.31 23.45
N ILE A 59 4.83 -21.16 23.35
CA ILE A 59 5.75 -22.18 22.86
C ILE A 59 6.86 -22.43 23.89
N THR A 60 7.20 -23.70 24.08
CA THR A 60 8.36 -24.12 24.86
C THR A 60 9.35 -24.81 23.93
N VAL A 61 10.55 -24.25 23.83
CA VAL A 61 11.66 -24.78 23.03
C VAL A 61 12.65 -25.44 23.98
N SER A 62 12.60 -26.78 24.05
CA SER A 62 13.54 -27.57 24.84
C SER A 62 13.60 -29.02 24.36
N PRO A 63 14.70 -29.75 24.63
CA PRO A 63 14.79 -31.19 24.31
C PRO A 63 13.65 -31.99 24.94
N ALA A 64 13.30 -31.67 26.20
CA ALA A 64 12.22 -32.36 26.91
C ALA A 64 10.84 -32.17 26.26
N LYS A 65 10.57 -30.99 25.67
CA LYS A 65 9.28 -30.70 25.03
C LYS A 65 9.22 -31.16 23.58
N MET A 66 10.34 -31.06 22.86
CA MET A 66 10.40 -31.29 21.41
C MET A 66 10.93 -32.68 21.02
N GLY A 67 11.52 -33.42 21.96
CA GLY A 67 12.08 -34.75 21.72
C GLY A 67 13.18 -34.73 20.66
N ASP A 68 13.23 -35.78 19.85
CA ASP A 68 14.26 -35.97 18.81
C ASP A 68 14.25 -34.85 17.74
N GLY A 69 13.15 -34.12 17.58
CA GLY A 69 13.05 -32.99 16.64
C GLY A 69 13.63 -31.67 17.15
N TYR A 70 14.14 -31.62 18.39
CA TYR A 70 14.67 -30.39 18.99
C TYR A 70 15.80 -29.77 18.16
N GLU A 71 16.82 -30.57 17.85
CA GLU A 71 18.03 -30.09 17.16
C GLU A 71 17.72 -29.57 15.75
N GLU A 72 16.79 -30.22 15.04
CA GLU A 72 16.36 -29.77 13.71
C GLU A 72 15.56 -28.46 13.79
N LYS A 73 14.67 -28.32 14.78
CA LYS A 73 13.91 -27.07 14.98
C LYS A 73 14.80 -25.90 15.37
N VAL A 74 15.77 -26.10 16.27
CA VAL A 74 16.70 -25.05 16.66
C VAL A 74 17.58 -24.62 15.49
N LYS A 75 18.01 -25.55 14.63
CA LYS A 75 18.69 -25.21 13.37
C LYS A 75 17.80 -24.41 12.42
N MET A 76 16.53 -24.79 12.28
CA MET A 76 15.57 -24.07 11.45
C MET A 76 15.32 -22.64 11.97
N PHE A 77 15.15 -22.47 13.28
CA PHE A 77 14.99 -21.13 13.88
C PHE A 77 16.25 -20.28 13.77
N PHE A 78 17.43 -20.91 13.81
CA PHE A 78 18.70 -20.21 13.68
C PHE A 78 19.10 -19.92 12.23
N HIS A 79 18.41 -20.53 11.27
CA HIS A 79 18.55 -20.15 9.87
C HIS A 79 18.09 -18.70 9.69
N GLU A 80 18.85 -17.90 8.96
CA GLU A 80 18.49 -16.49 8.72
C GLU A 80 17.21 -16.39 7.88
N HIS A 81 16.21 -15.70 8.43
CA HIS A 81 14.91 -15.51 7.81
C HIS A 81 14.29 -14.15 8.16
N LEU A 82 13.19 -13.82 7.50
CA LEU A 82 12.32 -12.71 7.89
C LEU A 82 10.86 -13.14 7.93
N HIS A 83 10.05 -12.29 8.56
CA HIS A 83 8.60 -12.41 8.59
C HIS A 83 7.97 -11.14 8.01
N GLU A 84 6.82 -11.30 7.35
CA GLU A 84 6.06 -10.21 6.72
C GLU A 84 5.21 -9.42 7.72
N ASP A 85 5.05 -9.95 8.94
CA ASP A 85 4.44 -9.33 10.10
C ASP A 85 5.49 -9.05 11.18
N GLU A 86 5.15 -8.19 12.15
CA GLU A 86 5.97 -8.00 13.36
C GLU A 86 6.11 -9.32 14.13
N GLU A 87 7.32 -9.63 14.60
CA GLU A 87 7.55 -10.80 15.45
C GLU A 87 7.63 -10.36 16.92
N ILE A 88 6.63 -10.78 17.71
CA ILE A 88 6.56 -10.43 19.13
C ILE A 88 6.82 -11.67 19.99
N ARG A 89 7.75 -11.54 20.94
CA ARG A 89 8.12 -12.61 21.86
C ARG A 89 8.22 -12.06 23.26
N TYR A 90 7.38 -12.58 24.15
CA TYR A 90 7.47 -12.32 25.58
C TYR A 90 7.98 -13.57 26.30
N ILE A 91 9.14 -13.48 26.92
CA ILE A 91 9.78 -14.63 27.57
C ILE A 91 9.15 -14.87 28.93
N ARG A 92 8.52 -16.04 29.07
CA ARG A 92 7.86 -16.49 30.30
C ARG A 92 8.82 -17.20 31.24
N ASP A 93 9.80 -17.90 30.67
CA ASP A 93 10.82 -18.64 31.41
C ASP A 93 12.02 -18.99 30.50
N GLY A 94 13.17 -19.29 31.10
CA GLY A 94 14.38 -19.66 30.37
C GLY A 94 15.08 -18.48 29.70
N HIS A 95 15.98 -18.80 28.75
CA HIS A 95 16.84 -17.82 28.08
C HIS A 95 16.99 -18.16 26.59
N GLY A 96 17.21 -17.14 25.78
CA GLY A 96 17.50 -17.32 24.36
C GLY A 96 18.13 -16.08 23.74
N TYR A 97 18.58 -16.25 22.51
CA TYR A 97 19.19 -15.20 21.71
C TYR A 97 18.33 -14.96 20.47
N PHE A 98 17.97 -13.71 20.25
CA PHE A 98 17.54 -13.22 18.95
C PHE A 98 18.70 -12.47 18.32
N ASP A 99 19.10 -12.88 17.11
CA ASP A 99 20.04 -12.12 16.32
C ASP A 99 19.28 -11.38 15.24
N VAL A 100 19.60 -10.09 15.04
CA VAL A 100 19.01 -9.24 14.00
C VAL A 100 20.09 -8.62 13.14
N ARG A 101 19.81 -8.37 11.85
CA ARG A 101 20.74 -7.65 10.97
C ARG A 101 20.67 -6.15 11.21
N SER A 102 21.83 -5.52 11.31
CA SER A 102 21.98 -4.07 11.28
C SER A 102 21.84 -3.50 9.86
N LYS A 103 21.85 -2.18 9.73
CA LYS A 103 21.85 -1.48 8.43
C LYS A 103 23.08 -1.81 7.58
N ASP A 104 24.21 -2.12 8.23
CA ASP A 104 25.48 -2.46 7.59
C ASP A 104 25.64 -3.98 7.39
N ASP A 105 24.53 -4.74 7.50
CA ASP A 105 24.49 -6.20 7.39
C ASP A 105 25.38 -6.92 8.41
N GLU A 106 25.59 -6.33 9.59
CA GLU A 106 26.27 -6.97 10.73
C GLU A 106 25.24 -7.59 11.68
N TRP A 107 25.59 -8.71 12.34
CA TRP A 107 24.72 -9.35 13.32
C TRP A 107 24.77 -8.64 14.68
N VAL A 108 23.59 -8.30 15.20
CA VAL A 108 23.38 -7.85 16.57
C VAL A 108 22.65 -8.94 17.32
N ARG A 109 23.24 -9.42 18.42
CA ARG A 109 22.64 -10.41 19.30
C ARG A 109 21.94 -9.75 20.48
N ILE A 110 20.74 -10.21 20.77
CA ILE A 110 19.88 -9.75 21.86
C ILE A 110 19.64 -10.94 22.79
N ALA A 111 20.25 -10.88 23.97
CA ALA A 111 20.04 -11.87 25.03
C ALA A 111 18.75 -11.55 25.81
N LEU A 112 17.82 -12.50 25.79
CA LEU A 112 16.54 -12.41 26.47
C LEU A 112 16.45 -13.43 27.59
N GLU A 113 15.86 -12.98 28.69
CA GLU A 113 15.54 -13.77 29.87
C GLU A 113 14.06 -13.56 30.24
N LYS A 114 13.60 -14.28 31.26
CA LYS A 114 12.25 -14.11 31.80
C LYS A 114 11.89 -12.62 32.00
N ASP A 115 10.64 -12.30 31.66
CA ASP A 115 10.01 -10.97 31.72
C ASP A 115 10.46 -9.99 30.62
N ASP A 116 11.40 -10.37 29.77
CA ASP A 116 11.78 -9.59 28.60
C ASP A 116 10.75 -9.80 27.46
N LEU A 117 10.31 -8.71 26.84
CA LEU A 117 9.50 -8.69 25.62
C LEU A 117 10.26 -7.98 24.51
N ILE A 118 10.34 -8.62 23.35
CA ILE A 118 10.83 -7.98 22.12
C ILE A 118 9.75 -7.91 21.05
N ILE A 119 9.83 -6.87 20.23
CA ILE A 119 9.10 -6.72 18.98
C ILE A 119 10.13 -6.49 17.89
N LEU A 120 10.23 -7.43 16.96
CA LEU A 120 10.99 -7.26 15.73
C LEU A 120 10.07 -6.66 14.66
N PRO A 121 10.52 -5.62 13.94
CA PRO A 121 9.71 -5.01 12.89
C PRO A 121 9.57 -5.99 11.71
N ALA A 122 8.45 -5.92 11.00
CA ALA A 122 8.24 -6.69 9.78
C ALA A 122 9.39 -6.47 8.77
N GLY A 123 9.85 -7.54 8.12
CA GLY A 123 10.89 -7.50 7.11
C GLY A 123 12.34 -7.44 7.62
N ILE A 124 12.58 -7.38 8.94
CA ILE A 124 13.96 -7.48 9.46
C ILE A 124 14.46 -8.93 9.35
N TYR A 125 15.70 -9.10 8.86
CA TYR A 125 16.36 -10.39 8.94
C TYR A 125 16.74 -10.68 10.38
N HIS A 126 16.30 -11.84 10.84
CA HIS A 126 16.58 -12.32 12.18
C HIS A 126 16.75 -13.84 12.20
N ARG A 127 17.20 -14.31 13.35
CA ARG A 127 17.28 -15.73 13.68
C ARG A 127 17.19 -15.90 15.19
N PHE A 128 16.79 -17.08 15.63
CA PHE A 128 16.60 -17.40 17.03
C PHE A 128 17.33 -18.69 17.42
N THR A 129 17.92 -18.70 18.61
CA THR A 129 18.42 -19.92 19.24
C THR A 129 18.24 -19.86 20.76
N THR A 130 18.18 -21.02 21.40
CA THR A 130 18.33 -21.10 22.87
C THR A 130 19.79 -20.80 23.26
N ASP A 131 20.01 -20.59 24.55
CA ASP A 131 21.36 -20.66 25.13
C ASP A 131 21.79 -22.12 25.39
N GLU A 132 22.93 -22.30 26.06
CA GLU A 132 23.49 -23.61 26.45
C GLU A 132 22.55 -24.42 27.37
N LYS A 133 21.59 -23.77 28.05
CA LYS A 133 20.59 -24.46 28.88
C LYS A 133 19.48 -25.10 28.06
N ASN A 134 19.41 -24.81 26.75
CA ASN A 134 18.49 -25.44 25.82
C ASN A 134 17.02 -25.35 26.27
N TYR A 135 16.64 -24.21 26.85
CA TYR A 135 15.30 -24.02 27.39
C TYR A 135 14.86 -22.55 27.30
N VAL A 136 13.77 -22.33 26.57
CA VAL A 136 12.99 -21.09 26.64
C VAL A 136 11.49 -21.40 26.55
N GLN A 137 10.69 -20.64 27.28
CA GLN A 137 9.24 -20.56 27.10
C GLN A 137 8.89 -19.13 26.69
N ALA A 138 8.24 -18.98 25.54
CA ALA A 138 7.85 -17.68 25.01
C ALA A 138 6.35 -17.65 24.71
N MET A 139 5.72 -16.54 25.08
CA MET A 139 4.40 -16.16 24.58
C MET A 139 4.59 -15.40 23.27
N ARG A 140 3.83 -15.78 22.25
CA ARG A 140 3.81 -15.13 20.94
C ARG A 140 2.50 -14.36 20.80
N LEU A 141 2.58 -13.15 20.26
CA LEU A 141 1.42 -12.29 20.02
C LEU A 141 1.28 -12.01 18.52
N PHE A 142 0.05 -11.92 18.01
CA PHE A 142 -0.26 -11.77 16.59
C PHE A 142 -1.39 -10.76 16.36
N LYS A 143 -1.31 -10.00 15.25
CA LYS A 143 -2.37 -9.07 14.84
C LYS A 143 -3.61 -9.78 14.29
N ASP A 144 -3.43 -10.89 13.58
CA ASP A 144 -4.50 -11.72 13.02
C ASP A 144 -4.22 -13.21 13.30
N GLU A 145 -4.81 -14.14 12.55
CA GLU A 145 -4.51 -15.58 12.70
C GLU A 145 -3.01 -15.84 12.50
N PRO A 146 -2.40 -16.77 13.26
CA PRO A 146 -0.96 -16.98 13.22
C PRO A 146 -0.50 -17.43 11.83
N LYS A 147 0.07 -16.49 11.07
CA LYS A 147 0.79 -16.76 9.83
C LYS A 147 2.27 -16.90 10.15
N TRP A 148 2.81 -18.09 9.90
CA TRP A 148 4.22 -18.38 10.14
C TRP A 148 4.83 -18.94 8.87
N THR A 149 5.06 -18.05 7.91
CA THR A 149 5.84 -18.39 6.71
C THR A 149 7.18 -17.67 6.83
N PRO A 150 8.24 -18.32 7.36
CA PRO A 150 9.57 -17.75 7.36
C PRO A 150 10.09 -17.67 5.93
N LEU A 151 10.55 -16.48 5.52
CA LEU A 151 11.19 -16.28 4.22
C LEU A 151 12.71 -16.31 4.42
N ASN A 152 13.34 -17.43 4.07
CA ASN A 152 14.78 -17.61 4.19
C ASN A 152 15.54 -16.69 3.24
N ARG A 153 16.63 -16.06 3.73
CA ARG A 153 17.42 -15.10 2.94
C ARG A 153 17.86 -15.69 1.60
N SER A 154 17.58 -14.95 0.54
CA SER A 154 17.98 -15.23 -0.84
C SER A 154 18.17 -13.91 -1.58
N SER A 155 18.88 -13.92 -2.70
CA SER A 155 19.08 -12.72 -3.54
C SER A 155 17.77 -12.05 -3.96
N ASP A 156 16.69 -12.84 -4.09
CA ASP A 156 15.37 -12.38 -4.50
C ASP A 156 14.65 -11.60 -3.38
N LEU A 157 15.14 -11.72 -2.14
CA LEU A 157 14.63 -10.98 -0.97
C LEU A 157 15.45 -9.71 -0.66
N ASP A 158 16.55 -9.43 -1.36
CA ASP A 158 17.19 -8.11 -1.29
C ASP A 158 16.32 -7.02 -1.95
N SER A 159 15.40 -7.44 -2.83
CA SER A 159 14.30 -6.68 -3.43
C SER A 159 12.98 -6.78 -2.65
N ASN A 160 12.97 -7.37 -1.45
CA ASN A 160 11.76 -7.55 -0.67
C ASN A 160 11.09 -6.20 -0.32
N GLU A 161 9.80 -6.07 -0.60
CA GLU A 161 9.00 -4.83 -0.48
C GLU A 161 8.97 -4.22 0.93
N TYR A 162 9.39 -4.95 1.96
CA TYR A 162 9.53 -4.46 3.33
C TYR A 162 10.88 -3.73 3.60
N ARG A 163 11.83 -3.69 2.66
CA ARG A 163 13.12 -2.94 2.76
C ARG A 163 13.06 -1.52 2.17
N LYS A 164 12.31 -0.67 2.84
CA LYS A 164 11.70 0.54 2.29
C LYS A 164 12.62 1.76 2.21
N ALA A 165 12.85 2.27 0.99
CA ALA A 165 13.11 3.68 0.68
C ALA A 165 11.90 4.19 -0.13
N TYR A 166 11.50 5.46 -0.02
CA TYR A 166 10.27 5.96 -0.67
C TYR A 166 10.42 7.35 -1.29
N VAL A 167 9.39 7.72 -2.06
CA VAL A 167 9.19 9.04 -2.65
C VAL A 167 7.70 9.38 -2.60
N PHE A 168 7.30 10.30 -1.72
CA PHE A 168 5.92 10.82 -1.68
C PHE A 168 5.80 12.16 -2.40
N GLY A 169 5.24 12.18 -3.61
CA GLY A 169 4.85 13.41 -4.30
C GLY A 169 3.56 13.99 -3.70
N GLY A 170 3.61 15.17 -3.09
CA GLY A 170 2.41 15.76 -2.48
C GLY A 170 2.33 17.28 -2.57
N THR A 171 1.72 17.81 -3.63
CA THR A 171 1.18 19.18 -3.63
C THR A 171 -0.20 19.21 -2.95
N GLY A 172 -0.66 20.38 -2.53
CA GLY A 172 -1.99 20.55 -1.94
C GLY A 172 -2.06 20.21 -0.46
N HIS A 173 -3.26 20.21 0.13
CA HIS A 173 -3.42 19.96 1.57
C HIS A 173 -3.15 18.50 1.93
N MET A 174 -3.82 17.56 1.25
CA MET A 174 -3.61 16.12 1.46
C MET A 174 -2.18 15.68 1.16
N GLY A 175 -1.57 16.20 0.08
CA GLY A 175 -0.18 15.91 -0.25
C GLY A 175 0.80 16.34 0.85
N ARG A 176 0.62 17.54 1.41
CA ARG A 176 1.45 18.00 2.54
C ARG A 176 1.28 17.13 3.79
N SER A 177 0.05 16.75 4.13
CA SER A 177 -0.21 15.86 5.26
C SER A 177 0.45 14.50 5.07
N LEU A 178 0.37 13.94 3.85
CA LEU A 178 1.00 12.66 3.51
C LEU A 178 2.52 12.73 3.56
N VAL A 179 3.13 13.80 3.03
CA VAL A 179 4.59 14.03 3.12
C VAL A 179 5.04 14.13 4.57
N LYS A 180 4.33 14.88 5.41
CA LYS A 180 4.64 14.99 6.85
C LYS A 180 4.52 13.64 7.56
N CYS A 181 3.46 12.89 7.30
CA CYS A 181 3.24 11.56 7.84
C CYS A 181 4.39 10.60 7.45
N ALA A 182 4.72 10.52 6.17
CA ALA A 182 5.82 9.69 5.68
C ALA A 182 7.16 10.06 6.34
N LEU A 183 7.52 11.34 6.36
CA LEU A 183 8.75 11.81 7.00
C LEU A 183 8.78 11.48 8.51
N SER A 184 7.63 11.55 9.20
CA SER A 184 7.55 11.21 10.62
C SER A 184 7.75 9.71 10.91
N HIS A 185 7.52 8.85 9.93
CA HIS A 185 7.81 7.42 9.97
C HIS A 185 9.24 7.09 9.48
N GLY A 186 10.05 8.10 9.18
CA GLY A 186 11.44 7.92 8.74
C GLY A 186 11.59 7.66 7.24
N ASP A 187 10.51 7.77 6.46
CA ASP A 187 10.57 7.56 5.02
C ASP A 187 11.41 8.64 4.33
N ILE A 188 11.97 8.26 3.19
CA ILE A 188 12.55 9.19 2.22
C ILE A 188 11.41 9.73 1.34
N VAL A 189 11.51 10.99 0.92
CA VAL A 189 10.41 11.67 0.22
C VAL A 189 10.93 12.64 -0.85
N THR A 190 10.41 12.60 -2.08
CA THR A 190 10.45 13.77 -2.97
C THR A 190 9.16 14.56 -2.83
N SER A 191 9.18 15.61 -2.03
CA SER A 191 8.04 16.53 -1.89
C SER A 191 7.96 17.43 -3.12
N VAL A 192 6.80 17.43 -3.78
CA VAL A 192 6.58 18.22 -4.99
C VAL A 192 5.64 19.36 -4.65
N GLY A 193 6.07 20.59 -4.91
CA GLY A 193 5.31 21.85 -4.79
C GLY A 193 4.73 22.27 -6.15
N ARG A 194 3.65 23.06 -6.12
CA ARG A 194 3.02 23.59 -7.34
C ARG A 194 3.72 24.88 -7.73
N THR A 195 4.11 25.01 -8.99
CA THR A 195 4.59 26.29 -9.53
C THR A 195 3.56 27.40 -9.25
N PHE A 196 4.01 28.59 -8.86
CA PHE A 196 3.20 29.77 -8.48
C PHE A 196 2.52 29.73 -7.09
N GLU A 197 2.30 28.56 -6.49
CA GLU A 197 1.84 28.48 -5.07
C GLU A 197 3.00 28.21 -4.11
N SER A 198 4.00 27.45 -4.57
CA SER A 198 5.22 27.13 -3.84
C SER A 198 6.41 27.86 -4.46
N SER A 199 7.43 28.15 -3.65
CA SER A 199 8.69 28.73 -4.12
C SER A 199 9.83 27.72 -3.98
N PRO A 200 10.91 27.85 -4.77
CA PRO A 200 12.10 27.03 -4.56
C PRO A 200 12.62 27.12 -3.11
N ALA A 201 12.51 28.28 -2.49
CA ALA A 201 12.88 28.48 -1.09
C ALA A 201 11.98 27.71 -0.11
N SER A 202 10.66 27.64 -0.35
CA SER A 202 9.75 26.87 0.51
C SER A 202 9.90 25.35 0.34
N MET A 203 10.47 24.92 -0.80
CA MET A 203 10.76 23.51 -1.06
C MET A 203 12.16 23.10 -0.58
N ALA A 204 13.06 24.04 -0.34
CA ALA A 204 14.41 23.75 0.16
C ALA A 204 14.38 23.36 1.64
N ASN A 205 15.26 22.42 2.04
CA ASN A 205 15.51 22.04 3.43
C ASN A 205 14.26 21.68 4.25
N ILE A 206 13.25 21.06 3.63
CA ILE A 206 12.04 20.57 4.33
C ILE A 206 12.43 19.57 5.42
N HIS A 207 13.32 18.62 5.09
CA HIS A 207 13.82 17.57 5.97
C HIS A 207 15.07 16.94 5.32
N GLU A 208 15.97 16.31 6.09
CA GLU A 208 17.18 15.66 5.56
C GLU A 208 16.86 14.50 4.58
N ASN A 209 15.77 13.78 4.87
CA ASN A 209 15.22 12.71 4.03
C ASN A 209 14.28 13.23 2.93
N CYS A 210 14.19 14.55 2.72
CA CYS A 210 13.28 15.14 1.75
C CYS A 210 14.02 15.87 0.61
N LEU A 211 13.74 15.47 -0.63
CA LEU A 211 14.05 16.26 -1.82
C LEU A 211 12.84 17.13 -2.16
N GLY A 212 12.96 18.46 -2.03
CA GLY A 212 11.91 19.37 -2.46
C GLY A 212 12.04 19.76 -3.93
N MET A 213 10.96 19.65 -4.70
CA MET A 213 10.91 20.01 -6.12
C MET A 213 9.67 20.83 -6.48
N LEU A 214 9.69 21.51 -7.61
CA LEU A 214 8.50 22.14 -8.20
C LEU A 214 8.07 21.38 -9.44
N CYS A 215 6.76 21.24 -9.62
CA CYS A 215 6.19 20.61 -10.80
C CYS A 215 4.90 21.31 -11.24
N ASP A 216 4.74 21.44 -12.56
CA ASP A 216 3.44 21.63 -13.18
C ASP A 216 3.07 20.35 -13.93
N VAL A 217 2.10 19.60 -13.42
CA VAL A 217 1.69 18.29 -13.97
C VAL A 217 1.13 18.41 -15.39
N ARG A 218 0.68 19.59 -15.80
CA ARG A 218 0.22 19.86 -17.17
C ARG A 218 1.38 19.83 -18.17
N ALA A 219 2.60 20.10 -17.72
CA ALA A 219 3.81 20.05 -18.53
C ALA A 219 4.55 18.73 -18.30
N ARG A 220 4.46 17.81 -19.28
CA ARG A 220 5.05 16.47 -19.20
C ARG A 220 6.54 16.50 -18.86
N GLU A 221 7.29 17.44 -19.44
CA GLU A 221 8.73 17.61 -19.19
C GLU A 221 9.02 17.99 -17.74
N SER A 222 8.10 18.70 -17.08
CA SER A 222 8.24 19.00 -15.65
C SER A 222 8.10 17.77 -14.78
N VAL A 223 7.19 16.87 -15.15
CA VAL A 223 6.99 15.59 -14.46
C VAL A 223 8.21 14.69 -14.64
N VAL A 224 8.72 14.57 -15.87
CA VAL A 224 9.92 13.78 -16.18
C VAL A 224 11.12 14.24 -15.35
N ARG A 225 11.37 15.56 -15.27
CA ARG A 225 12.46 16.10 -14.45
C ARG A 225 12.36 15.73 -12.98
N VAL A 226 11.14 15.65 -12.43
CA VAL A 226 10.93 15.24 -11.04
C VAL A 226 11.30 13.77 -10.84
N ILE A 227 10.86 12.90 -11.76
CA ILE A 227 11.18 11.47 -11.72
C ILE A 227 12.69 11.25 -11.85
N GLU A 228 13.34 11.89 -12.82
CA GLU A 228 14.79 11.80 -13.04
C GLU A 228 15.58 12.28 -11.81
N LYS A 229 15.27 13.46 -11.27
CA LYS A 229 15.97 14.00 -10.10
C LYS A 229 15.77 13.18 -8.84
N THR A 230 14.60 12.55 -8.74
CA THR A 230 14.30 11.61 -7.67
C THR A 230 15.19 10.38 -7.77
N LEU A 231 15.26 9.77 -8.97
CA LEU A 231 16.11 8.61 -9.22
C LEU A 231 17.60 8.95 -9.05
N ASP A 232 18.05 10.11 -9.53
CA ASP A 232 19.42 10.61 -9.32
C ASP A 232 19.77 10.67 -7.82
N ARG A 233 18.83 11.10 -6.99
CA ARG A 233 19.06 11.37 -5.56
C ARG A 233 18.91 10.12 -4.68
N PHE A 234 18.00 9.23 -5.02
CA PHE A 234 17.59 8.11 -4.16
C PHE A 234 17.74 6.72 -4.80
N GLY A 235 18.03 6.66 -6.11
CA GLY A 235 18.31 5.42 -6.85
C GLY A 235 17.08 4.59 -7.24
N ARG A 236 15.93 4.78 -6.58
CA ARG A 236 14.68 4.03 -6.83
C ARG A 236 13.44 4.85 -6.50
N ILE A 237 12.29 4.41 -7.01
CA ILE A 237 10.96 4.94 -6.65
C ILE A 237 10.05 3.75 -6.38
N ASP A 238 9.46 3.68 -5.19
CA ASP A 238 8.63 2.52 -4.81
C ASP A 238 7.14 2.86 -4.73
N VAL A 239 6.81 4.10 -4.38
CA VAL A 239 5.44 4.61 -4.32
C VAL A 239 5.39 5.92 -5.09
N VAL A 240 4.32 6.16 -5.84
CA VAL A 240 3.95 7.46 -6.41
C VAL A 240 2.57 7.81 -5.90
N ALA A 241 2.50 8.76 -4.99
CA ALA A 241 1.24 9.38 -4.60
C ALA A 241 0.94 10.56 -5.54
N ASN A 242 -0.22 10.56 -6.19
CA ASN A 242 -0.70 11.68 -6.98
C ASN A 242 -1.85 12.37 -6.25
N CYS A 243 -1.51 13.45 -5.53
CA CYS A 243 -2.47 14.31 -4.85
C CYS A 243 -2.87 15.54 -5.68
N SER A 244 -2.45 15.63 -6.95
CA SER A 244 -2.79 16.78 -7.79
C SER A 244 -4.27 16.77 -8.14
N GLY A 245 -4.91 17.93 -8.04
CA GLY A 245 -6.34 18.05 -8.24
C GLY A 245 -6.85 19.47 -8.14
N TYR A 246 -7.72 19.84 -9.07
CA TYR A 246 -8.42 21.12 -9.10
C TYR A 246 -9.87 20.88 -9.56
N GLY A 247 -10.80 21.63 -9.01
CA GLY A 247 -12.19 21.58 -9.43
C GLY A 247 -12.83 22.96 -9.50
N VAL A 248 -13.97 23.04 -10.18
CA VAL A 248 -14.80 24.24 -10.20
C VAL A 248 -16.21 23.88 -9.71
N ILE A 249 -16.66 24.63 -8.71
CA ILE A 249 -18.03 24.58 -8.19
C ILE A 249 -18.85 25.62 -8.96
N GLY A 250 -19.83 25.16 -9.71
CA GLY A 250 -20.74 25.97 -10.51
C GLY A 250 -21.61 25.09 -11.39
N ALA A 251 -22.71 25.64 -11.91
CA ALA A 251 -23.51 24.93 -12.93
C ALA A 251 -22.61 24.56 -14.11
N CYS A 252 -22.90 23.46 -14.79
CA CYS A 252 -22.09 23.03 -15.94
C CYS A 252 -22.05 24.10 -17.04
N GLU A 253 -23.16 24.82 -17.24
CA GLU A 253 -23.28 25.93 -18.20
C GLU A 253 -22.57 27.21 -17.73
N ASP A 254 -22.37 27.39 -16.42
CA ASP A 254 -21.72 28.60 -15.85
C ASP A 254 -20.18 28.49 -15.79
N GLN A 255 -19.59 27.35 -16.17
CA GLN A 255 -18.14 27.14 -16.16
C GLN A 255 -17.52 27.55 -17.50
N ASP A 256 -16.43 28.32 -17.45
CA ASP A 256 -15.76 28.76 -18.66
C ASP A 256 -14.99 27.60 -19.31
N GLU A 257 -14.91 27.57 -20.64
CA GLU A 257 -14.22 26.51 -21.40
C GLU A 257 -12.78 26.29 -20.90
N HIS A 258 -12.05 27.37 -20.64
CA HIS A 258 -10.66 27.30 -20.16
C HIS A 258 -10.56 26.66 -18.76
N GLU A 259 -11.55 26.82 -17.90
CA GLU A 259 -11.61 26.20 -16.56
C GLU A 259 -11.91 24.70 -16.69
N ILE A 260 -12.81 24.33 -17.59
CA ILE A 260 -13.13 22.93 -17.91
C ILE A 260 -11.88 22.23 -18.44
N ARG A 261 -11.21 22.81 -19.45
CA ARG A 261 -9.95 22.27 -19.99
C ARG A 261 -8.89 22.15 -18.91
N ASN A 262 -8.69 23.17 -18.08
CA ASN A 262 -7.72 23.13 -16.98
C ASN A 262 -8.01 22.01 -15.97
N GLN A 263 -9.27 21.69 -15.68
CA GLN A 263 -9.61 20.55 -14.82
C GLN A 263 -9.12 19.23 -15.46
N PHE A 264 -9.34 19.02 -16.76
CA PHE A 264 -8.83 17.83 -17.47
C PHE A 264 -7.30 17.81 -17.54
N GLU A 265 -6.66 18.94 -17.83
CA GLU A 265 -5.20 19.05 -17.92
C GLU A 265 -4.52 18.69 -16.59
N ILE A 266 -5.09 19.14 -15.47
CA ILE A 266 -4.52 18.86 -14.14
C ILE A 266 -4.90 17.46 -13.67
N ASN A 267 -6.19 17.14 -13.64
CA ASN A 267 -6.69 15.94 -12.98
C ASN A 267 -6.44 14.68 -13.81
N PHE A 268 -6.60 14.76 -15.13
CA PHE A 268 -6.49 13.61 -16.02
C PHE A 268 -5.13 13.57 -16.73
N MET A 269 -4.81 14.56 -17.56
CA MET A 269 -3.55 14.58 -18.32
C MET A 269 -2.34 14.57 -17.38
N GLY A 270 -2.38 15.35 -16.30
CA GLY A 270 -1.34 15.33 -15.26
C GLY A 270 -1.14 13.96 -14.64
N THR A 271 -2.22 13.24 -14.32
CA THR A 271 -2.16 11.85 -13.82
C THR A 271 -1.51 10.92 -14.86
N LEU A 272 -1.93 11.03 -16.12
CA LEU A 272 -1.36 10.23 -17.21
C LEU A 272 0.13 10.52 -17.43
N HIS A 273 0.55 11.79 -17.37
CA HIS A 273 1.96 12.16 -17.47
C HIS A 273 2.81 11.54 -16.35
N ILE A 274 2.30 11.56 -15.11
CA ILE A 274 2.97 10.94 -13.95
C ILE A 274 3.13 9.44 -14.16
N ILE A 275 2.06 8.76 -14.57
CA ILE A 275 2.08 7.32 -14.86
C ILE A 275 3.10 7.02 -15.95
N GLN A 276 3.00 7.66 -17.11
CA GLN A 276 3.88 7.39 -18.25
C GLN A 276 5.35 7.68 -17.94
N ALA A 277 5.65 8.66 -17.09
CA ALA A 277 7.02 9.00 -16.71
C ALA A 277 7.61 8.02 -15.69
N SER A 278 6.79 7.45 -14.80
CA SER A 278 7.25 6.59 -13.69
C SER A 278 7.11 5.09 -13.94
N LEU A 279 6.14 4.66 -14.75
CA LEU A 279 5.86 3.25 -15.01
C LEU A 279 7.05 2.49 -15.62
N PRO A 280 7.89 3.07 -16.52
CA PRO A 280 9.08 2.37 -16.99
C PRO A 280 10.05 1.99 -15.86
N CYS A 281 10.18 2.84 -14.84
CA CYS A 281 11.00 2.57 -13.66
C CYS A 281 10.38 1.44 -12.83
N PHE A 282 9.09 1.50 -12.52
CA PHE A 282 8.40 0.42 -11.79
C PHE A 282 8.49 -0.92 -12.52
N ARG A 283 8.34 -0.91 -13.85
CA ARG A 283 8.48 -2.11 -14.68
C ARG A 283 9.88 -2.69 -14.63
N GLN A 284 10.93 -1.86 -14.65
CA GLN A 284 12.32 -2.33 -14.52
C GLN A 284 12.62 -2.90 -13.13
N GLN A 285 12.02 -2.30 -12.10
CA GLN A 285 12.14 -2.76 -10.71
C GLN A 285 11.31 -4.01 -10.40
N ASN A 286 10.39 -4.40 -11.29
CA ASN A 286 9.37 -5.43 -11.03
C ASN A 286 8.60 -5.18 -9.73
N GLY A 287 8.22 -3.93 -9.50
CA GLY A 287 7.58 -3.49 -8.28
C GLY A 287 7.33 -1.99 -8.28
N GLY A 288 6.21 -1.58 -7.68
CA GLY A 288 5.85 -0.19 -7.52
C GLY A 288 4.38 0.00 -7.14
N ARG A 289 4.05 1.14 -6.56
CA ARG A 289 2.70 1.42 -6.06
C ARG A 289 2.22 2.81 -6.46
N TYR A 290 1.04 2.90 -7.05
CA TYR A 290 0.36 4.17 -7.30
C TYR A 290 -0.72 4.42 -6.24
N LEU A 291 -0.68 5.60 -5.62
CA LEU A 291 -1.74 6.10 -4.74
C LEU A 291 -2.36 7.33 -5.40
N ILE A 292 -3.40 7.12 -6.21
CA ILE A 292 -3.99 8.16 -7.04
C ILE A 292 -5.20 8.75 -6.33
N PHE A 293 -5.16 10.03 -5.99
CA PHE A 293 -6.31 10.70 -5.37
C PHE A 293 -7.41 10.94 -6.40
N SER A 294 -8.46 10.13 -6.33
CA SER A 294 -9.75 10.36 -6.98
C SER A 294 -10.59 11.30 -6.11
N SER A 295 -11.85 10.96 -5.88
CA SER A 295 -12.84 11.62 -5.03
C SER A 295 -14.06 10.70 -4.99
N THR A 296 -14.97 10.88 -4.03
CA THR A 296 -16.34 10.36 -4.17
C THR A 296 -16.99 10.73 -5.51
N SER A 297 -16.59 11.87 -6.08
CA SER A 297 -17.04 12.35 -7.40
C SER A 297 -16.53 11.51 -8.59
N GLY A 298 -15.62 10.55 -8.38
CA GLY A 298 -15.24 9.56 -9.39
C GLY A 298 -16.18 8.35 -9.45
N ALA A 299 -17.01 8.15 -8.41
CA ALA A 299 -18.00 7.08 -8.34
C ALA A 299 -19.45 7.58 -8.39
N LEU A 300 -19.70 8.89 -8.26
CA LEU A 300 -21.05 9.48 -8.36
C LEU A 300 -21.03 10.92 -8.90
N GLY A 301 -22.10 11.29 -9.60
CA GLY A 301 -22.30 12.67 -10.08
C GLY A 301 -22.80 13.58 -8.97
N VAL A 302 -22.20 14.77 -8.83
CA VAL A 302 -22.60 15.77 -7.83
C VAL A 302 -23.07 17.05 -8.52
N PRO A 303 -24.30 17.53 -8.26
CA PRO A 303 -24.78 18.78 -8.84
C PRO A 303 -23.90 19.98 -8.45
N GLY A 304 -23.49 20.74 -9.46
CA GLY A 304 -22.53 21.84 -9.31
C GLY A 304 -21.05 21.43 -9.47
N LEU A 305 -20.76 20.16 -9.80
CA LEU A 305 -19.40 19.64 -10.01
C LEU A 305 -19.27 18.85 -11.33
N GLY A 306 -20.16 19.04 -12.31
CA GLY A 306 -20.23 18.22 -13.53
C GLY A 306 -18.87 17.95 -14.21
N PRO A 307 -18.14 19.00 -14.66
CA PRO A 307 -16.81 18.82 -15.25
C PRO A 307 -15.80 18.15 -14.30
N TYR A 308 -15.80 18.49 -13.02
CA TYR A 308 -14.93 17.85 -12.03
C TYR A 308 -15.21 16.34 -11.90
N CYS A 309 -16.49 15.94 -11.77
CA CYS A 309 -16.92 14.55 -11.77
C CYS A 309 -16.42 13.83 -13.03
N ALA A 310 -16.61 14.43 -14.21
CA ALA A 310 -16.13 13.86 -15.46
C ALA A 310 -14.62 13.57 -15.44
N THR A 311 -13.80 14.50 -14.92
CA THR A 311 -12.36 14.26 -14.78
C THR A 311 -12.03 13.13 -13.81
N LYS A 312 -12.77 12.99 -12.71
CA LYS A 312 -12.53 11.93 -11.72
C LYS A 312 -12.97 10.56 -12.23
N TYR A 313 -14.12 10.46 -12.91
CA TYR A 313 -14.51 9.26 -13.65
C TYR A 313 -13.47 8.86 -14.69
N ALA A 314 -12.92 9.81 -15.45
CA ALA A 314 -11.88 9.54 -16.43
C ALA A 314 -10.59 9.00 -15.78
N VAL A 315 -10.21 9.54 -14.61
CA VAL A 315 -9.09 9.03 -13.83
C VAL A 315 -9.37 7.61 -13.33
N GLU A 316 -10.56 7.33 -12.80
CA GLU A 316 -10.89 5.97 -12.33
C GLU A 316 -10.87 4.96 -13.48
N GLY A 317 -11.49 5.29 -14.62
CA GLY A 317 -11.47 4.44 -15.81
C GLY A 317 -10.05 4.20 -16.34
N LEU A 318 -9.17 5.22 -16.30
CA LEU A 318 -7.76 5.07 -16.66
C LEU A 318 -7.06 4.06 -15.75
N ILE A 319 -7.22 4.19 -14.43
CA ILE A 319 -6.56 3.30 -13.47
C ILE A 319 -7.12 1.87 -13.53
N GLU A 320 -8.45 1.72 -13.66
CA GLU A 320 -9.09 0.41 -13.82
C GLU A 320 -8.58 -0.33 -15.06
N ALA A 321 -8.52 0.34 -16.20
CA ALA A 321 -8.01 -0.27 -17.43
C ALA A 321 -6.52 -0.63 -17.31
N MET A 322 -5.72 0.29 -16.75
CA MET A 322 -4.27 0.10 -16.60
C MET A 322 -3.90 -1.04 -15.64
N LEU A 323 -4.72 -1.35 -14.63
CA LEU A 323 -4.42 -2.39 -13.66
C LEU A 323 -4.13 -3.75 -14.32
N TYR A 324 -4.88 -4.11 -15.37
CA TYR A 324 -4.66 -5.35 -16.10
C TYR A 324 -3.32 -5.39 -16.84
N GLU A 325 -2.81 -4.23 -17.27
CA GLU A 325 -1.55 -4.11 -18.00
C GLU A 325 -0.33 -4.19 -17.07
N ILE A 326 -0.44 -3.61 -15.88
CA ILE A 326 0.70 -3.42 -14.98
C ILE A 326 0.88 -4.55 -13.96
N ASP A 327 -0.11 -5.42 -13.79
CA ASP A 327 -0.06 -6.54 -12.83
C ASP A 327 1.08 -7.51 -13.16
N ALA A 328 1.35 -7.73 -14.45
CA ALA A 328 2.47 -8.55 -14.93
C ALA A 328 3.86 -8.04 -14.50
N PHE A 329 3.95 -6.80 -14.02
CA PHE A 329 5.18 -6.18 -13.53
C PHE A 329 5.22 -6.02 -12.01
N ASN A 330 4.30 -6.69 -11.29
CA ASN A 330 4.10 -6.55 -9.86
C ASN A 330 3.88 -5.08 -9.41
N VAL A 331 3.23 -4.28 -10.25
CA VAL A 331 2.86 -2.89 -9.92
C VAL A 331 1.41 -2.85 -9.46
N LYS A 332 1.14 -2.16 -8.36
CA LYS A 332 -0.20 -2.02 -7.78
C LYS A 332 -0.68 -0.57 -7.86
N ALA A 333 -1.98 -0.36 -7.95
CA ALA A 333 -2.57 0.97 -7.93
C ALA A 333 -3.81 1.01 -7.04
N THR A 334 -3.96 2.09 -6.29
CA THR A 334 -5.15 2.39 -5.50
C THR A 334 -5.67 3.79 -5.80
N LEU A 335 -6.97 3.87 -6.07
CA LEU A 335 -7.77 5.07 -6.10
C LEU A 335 -8.15 5.45 -4.66
N VAL A 336 -7.60 6.56 -4.18
CA VAL A 336 -7.97 7.14 -2.89
C VAL A 336 -9.16 8.06 -3.11
N GLU A 337 -10.30 7.74 -2.50
CA GLU A 337 -11.58 8.41 -2.70
C GLU A 337 -12.01 9.15 -1.43
N PRO A 338 -11.41 10.33 -1.14
CA PRO A 338 -11.82 11.13 -0.01
C PRO A 338 -13.20 11.74 -0.25
N GLY A 339 -13.99 11.75 0.82
CA GLY A 339 -15.09 12.68 0.97
C GLY A 339 -14.58 14.09 1.28
N LEU A 340 -15.34 14.85 2.06
CA LEU A 340 -14.97 16.21 2.45
C LEU A 340 -13.99 16.15 3.64
N VAL A 341 -12.76 16.62 3.42
CA VAL A 341 -11.63 16.48 4.35
C VAL A 341 -11.28 17.79 5.08
N ARG A 342 -11.40 17.76 6.41
CA ARG A 342 -11.02 18.83 7.34
C ARG A 342 -9.52 19.04 7.37
N ARG A 343 -9.12 20.32 7.36
CA ARG A 343 -7.74 20.72 7.65
C ARG A 343 -7.49 20.82 9.15
N ASP A 344 -6.92 19.78 9.75
CA ASP A 344 -6.67 19.71 11.19
C ASP A 344 -5.18 19.61 11.56
N GLU A 345 -4.30 20.12 10.69
CA GLU A 345 -2.88 20.27 11.00
C GLU A 345 -2.61 21.46 11.94
N PRO A 346 -1.62 21.38 12.84
CA PRO A 346 -1.28 22.47 13.78
C PRO A 346 -0.93 23.81 13.09
N ASP A 347 -0.28 23.79 11.92
CA ASP A 347 0.11 24.99 11.16
C ASP A 347 -1.04 25.62 10.35
N SER A 348 -2.22 24.99 10.31
CA SER A 348 -3.35 25.42 9.48
C SER A 348 -3.88 26.82 9.85
N GLN A 349 -3.68 27.27 11.09
CA GLN A 349 -4.14 28.57 11.59
C GLN A 349 -3.46 29.78 10.90
N LYS A 350 -2.35 29.57 10.18
CA LYS A 350 -1.58 30.66 9.56
C LYS A 350 -1.87 30.87 8.07
N ASN A 351 -2.73 30.05 7.44
CA ASN A 351 -2.92 30.08 5.99
C ASN A 351 -4.27 30.73 5.61
N PRO A 352 -4.27 31.92 4.97
CA PRO A 352 -5.50 32.66 4.65
C PRO A 352 -6.30 32.07 3.48
N LEU A 353 -5.82 30.98 2.86
CA LEU A 353 -6.52 30.33 1.75
C LEU A 353 -7.82 29.67 2.25
N PRO A 354 -8.93 29.74 1.48
CA PRO A 354 -10.19 29.13 1.88
C PRO A 354 -10.02 27.66 2.25
N THR A 355 -10.80 27.17 3.22
CA THR A 355 -10.89 25.76 3.65
C THR A 355 -11.01 24.81 2.43
N TRP A 356 -11.54 25.34 1.32
CA TRP A 356 -11.82 24.70 0.04
C TRP A 356 -10.83 25.01 -1.08
N GLY A 357 -9.60 25.43 -0.78
CA GLY A 357 -8.66 26.02 -1.76
C GLY A 357 -8.25 25.18 -2.99
N HIS A 358 -8.79 23.98 -3.21
CA HIS A 358 -8.67 23.24 -4.48
C HIS A 358 -9.89 23.45 -5.41
N PHE A 359 -10.96 24.09 -4.93
CA PHE A 359 -12.13 24.46 -5.71
C PHE A 359 -12.18 25.96 -5.96
N LEU A 360 -12.39 26.34 -7.23
CA LEU A 360 -12.87 27.67 -7.60
C LEU A 360 -14.41 27.68 -7.51
N ILE A 361 -15.00 28.68 -6.86
CA ILE A 361 -16.47 28.82 -6.77
C ILE A 361 -16.94 29.91 -7.72
N LYS A 362 -17.77 29.56 -8.70
CA LYS A 362 -18.36 30.50 -9.65
C LYS A 362 -19.61 31.18 -9.08
N PRO A 363 -19.88 32.44 -9.45
CA PRO A 363 -21.21 33.01 -9.29
C PRO A 363 -22.19 32.21 -10.17
N ALA A 364 -23.42 32.05 -9.69
CA ALA A 364 -24.46 31.40 -10.48
C ALA A 364 -25.12 32.43 -11.41
N SER A 365 -25.38 32.05 -12.65
CA SER A 365 -26.23 32.86 -13.55
C SER A 365 -27.67 32.91 -13.05
N GLU A 366 -28.48 33.81 -13.62
CA GLU A 366 -29.86 34.05 -13.20
C GLU A 366 -30.68 32.76 -13.11
N ALA A 367 -30.58 31.89 -14.13
CA ALA A 367 -31.27 30.61 -14.21
C ALA A 367 -30.94 29.66 -13.04
N TYR A 368 -29.70 29.70 -12.52
CA TYR A 368 -29.23 28.82 -11.47
C TYR A 368 -29.15 29.47 -10.08
N SER A 369 -29.42 30.78 -9.98
CA SER A 369 -29.21 31.58 -8.76
C SER A 369 -30.25 31.39 -7.66
N HIS A 370 -31.41 30.78 -7.98
CA HIS A 370 -32.50 30.60 -7.03
C HIS A 370 -32.13 29.60 -5.90
N ALA A 371 -32.66 29.83 -4.69
CA ALA A 371 -32.20 29.16 -3.47
C ALA A 371 -32.26 27.62 -3.51
N THR A 372 -33.26 27.06 -4.19
CA THR A 372 -33.49 25.61 -4.32
C THR A 372 -32.80 24.99 -5.53
N SER A 373 -32.06 25.79 -6.32
CA SER A 373 -31.35 25.31 -7.51
C SER A 373 -30.45 24.12 -7.18
N PRO A 374 -30.58 22.98 -7.89
CA PRO A 374 -29.67 21.85 -7.73
C PRO A 374 -28.22 22.22 -8.06
N ALA A 375 -27.99 23.14 -9.00
CA ALA A 375 -26.64 23.57 -9.38
C ALA A 375 -25.85 24.22 -8.23
N LEU A 376 -26.55 24.73 -7.21
CA LEU A 376 -25.95 25.28 -6.00
C LEU A 376 -25.67 24.23 -4.92
N HIS A 377 -25.93 22.93 -5.15
CA HIS A 377 -25.78 21.88 -4.14
C HIS A 377 -24.35 21.80 -3.58
N ALA A 378 -23.34 21.62 -4.44
CA ALA A 378 -21.95 21.56 -3.99
C ALA A 378 -21.53 22.83 -3.22
N LYS A 379 -21.96 24.01 -3.69
CA LYS A 379 -21.71 25.29 -2.99
C LYS A 379 -22.34 25.30 -1.60
N ARG A 380 -23.60 24.86 -1.47
CA ARG A 380 -24.28 24.76 -0.16
C ARG A 380 -23.60 23.77 0.77
N MET A 381 -23.19 22.60 0.27
CA MET A 381 -22.48 21.59 1.07
C MET A 381 -21.18 22.15 1.66
N VAL A 382 -20.40 22.81 0.82
CA VAL A 382 -19.15 23.48 1.18
C VAL A 382 -19.37 24.60 2.20
N GLN A 383 -20.39 25.44 1.99
CA GLN A 383 -20.71 26.53 2.92
C GLN A 383 -21.26 26.04 4.26
N TRP A 384 -22.09 25.00 4.23
CA TRP A 384 -22.74 24.44 5.43
C TRP A 384 -21.76 23.68 6.32
N LEU A 385 -20.85 22.90 5.72
CA LEU A 385 -19.87 22.14 6.48
C LEU A 385 -18.78 23.03 7.09
N GLY A 386 -18.30 24.04 6.36
CA GLY A 386 -17.20 24.90 6.83
C GLY A 386 -16.04 24.07 7.40
N ASP A 387 -15.74 24.28 8.68
CA ASP A 387 -14.69 23.58 9.43
C ASP A 387 -15.16 22.28 10.14
N ARG A 388 -16.45 21.95 10.09
CA ARG A 388 -17.07 20.78 10.74
C ARG A 388 -17.01 19.52 9.88
N GLN A 389 -16.06 19.44 8.97
CA GLN A 389 -15.90 18.27 8.10
C GLN A 389 -15.52 17.04 8.93
N PRO A 390 -16.15 15.87 8.73
CA PRO A 390 -15.98 14.71 9.61
C PRO A 390 -14.65 14.00 9.39
N THR A 391 -14.14 14.02 8.15
CA THR A 391 -12.93 13.30 7.74
C THR A 391 -11.69 14.16 8.03
N SER A 392 -10.72 13.63 8.77
CA SER A 392 -9.46 14.33 9.14
C SER A 392 -8.39 14.14 8.07
N ALA A 393 -7.70 15.22 7.66
CA ALA A 393 -6.59 15.13 6.71
C ALA A 393 -5.41 14.34 7.28
N VAL A 394 -5.09 14.54 8.57
CA VAL A 394 -4.00 13.82 9.25
C VAL A 394 -4.30 12.33 9.32
N LYS A 395 -5.53 11.95 9.70
CA LYS A 395 -5.93 10.53 9.74
C LYS A 395 -5.96 9.91 8.33
N CYS A 396 -6.40 10.66 7.32
CA CYS A 396 -6.37 10.20 5.94
C CYS A 396 -4.94 9.99 5.45
N ALA A 397 -4.02 10.90 5.76
CA ALA A 397 -2.61 10.77 5.43
C ALA A 397 -2.00 9.51 6.04
N GLU A 398 -2.29 9.24 7.32
CA GLU A 398 -1.85 8.01 7.99
C GLU A 398 -2.39 6.74 7.31
N LEU A 399 -3.69 6.69 6.97
CA LEU A 399 -4.27 5.55 6.25
C LEU A 399 -3.68 5.36 4.85
N VAL A 400 -3.44 6.45 4.12
CA VAL A 400 -2.83 6.42 2.78
C VAL A 400 -1.35 6.02 2.86
N TRP A 401 -0.65 6.43 3.92
CA TRP A 401 0.71 5.98 4.19
C TRP A 401 0.74 4.46 4.47
N GLN A 402 -0.13 3.96 5.35
CA GLN A 402 -0.29 2.53 5.61
C GLN A 402 -0.63 1.74 4.36
N LEU A 403 -1.46 2.31 3.47
CA LEU A 403 -1.80 1.71 2.18
C LEU A 403 -0.58 1.58 1.26
N GLY A 404 0.32 2.57 1.24
CA GLY A 404 1.63 2.46 0.57
C GLY A 404 2.53 1.36 1.16
N HIS A 405 2.17 0.83 2.34
CA HIS A 405 2.84 -0.26 3.06
C HIS A 405 2.09 -1.58 3.03
N CYS A 406 0.90 -1.62 2.44
CA CYS A 406 0.08 -2.82 2.36
C CYS A 406 0.50 -3.68 1.16
N SER A 407 0.76 -4.97 1.37
CA SER A 407 1.15 -5.90 0.29
C SER A 407 0.05 -6.02 -0.77
N PHE A 408 -1.20 -6.11 -0.33
CA PHE A 408 -2.38 -6.32 -1.18
C PHE A 408 -3.39 -5.16 -0.99
N PRO A 409 -3.07 -3.96 -1.49
CA PRO A 409 -3.93 -2.81 -1.32
C PRO A 409 -5.20 -2.98 -2.17
N PRO A 410 -6.38 -2.51 -1.70
CA PRO A 410 -7.57 -2.49 -2.53
C PRO A 410 -7.38 -1.54 -3.72
N LEU A 411 -8.13 -1.78 -4.81
CA LEU A 411 -8.21 -0.81 -5.91
C LEU A 411 -8.83 0.51 -5.45
N ARG A 412 -9.79 0.50 -4.52
CA ARG A 412 -10.44 1.72 -4.00
C ARG A 412 -10.34 1.80 -2.49
N LEU A 413 -9.91 2.95 -1.98
CA LEU A 413 -9.95 3.30 -0.56
C LEU A 413 -10.86 4.52 -0.37
N VAL A 414 -12.08 4.29 0.10
CA VAL A 414 -13.06 5.34 0.41
C VAL A 414 -12.77 5.92 1.80
N LEU A 415 -12.56 7.24 1.88
CA LEU A 415 -12.22 7.92 3.14
C LEU A 415 -13.37 8.83 3.61
N GLY A 416 -14.14 8.33 4.58
CA GLY A 416 -15.24 9.02 5.25
C GLY A 416 -16.54 8.22 5.25
N SER A 417 -17.29 8.23 6.35
CA SER A 417 -18.53 7.44 6.49
C SER A 417 -19.59 7.82 5.46
N TYR A 418 -19.83 9.13 5.27
CA TYR A 418 -20.79 9.62 4.26
C TYR A 418 -20.41 9.25 2.82
N ALA A 419 -19.11 9.14 2.55
CA ALA A 419 -18.61 8.72 1.23
C ALA A 419 -19.00 7.27 0.93
N ILE A 420 -18.83 6.38 1.91
CA ILE A 420 -19.19 4.97 1.78
C ILE A 420 -20.70 4.80 1.53
N GLU A 421 -21.53 5.50 2.31
CA GLU A 421 -22.99 5.43 2.15
C GLU A 421 -23.44 5.97 0.79
N SER A 422 -22.92 7.11 0.36
CA SER A 422 -23.27 7.73 -0.93
C SER A 422 -22.91 6.85 -2.12
N ILE A 423 -21.72 6.25 -2.10
CA ILE A 423 -21.27 5.34 -3.17
C ILE A 423 -22.12 4.06 -3.15
N ARG A 424 -22.40 3.49 -1.96
CA ARG A 424 -23.25 2.31 -1.83
C ARG A 424 -24.64 2.54 -2.41
N ASP A 425 -25.27 3.66 -2.10
CA ASP A 425 -26.61 3.97 -2.60
C ASP A 425 -26.60 4.23 -4.11
N ARG A 426 -25.56 4.88 -4.64
CA ARG A 426 -25.37 5.03 -6.09
C ARG A 426 -25.26 3.67 -6.78
N LEU A 427 -24.43 2.76 -6.26
CA LEU A 427 -24.25 1.43 -6.84
C LEU A 427 -25.54 0.60 -6.80
N ARG A 428 -26.34 0.75 -5.72
CA ARG A 428 -27.67 0.12 -5.65
C ARG A 428 -28.59 0.65 -6.75
N SER A 429 -28.65 1.97 -6.91
CA SER A 429 -29.44 2.60 -7.97
C SER A 429 -28.99 2.18 -9.37
N VAL A 430 -27.68 2.05 -9.63
CA VAL A 430 -27.16 1.50 -10.90
C VAL A 430 -27.67 0.07 -11.11
N THR A 431 -27.56 -0.76 -10.08
CA THR A 431 -27.97 -2.18 -10.15
C THR A 431 -29.47 -2.29 -10.43
N GLU A 432 -30.29 -1.52 -9.72
CA GLU A 432 -31.74 -1.47 -9.92
C GLU A 432 -32.09 -1.02 -11.35
N GLU A 433 -31.44 0.03 -11.87
CA GLU A 433 -31.63 0.49 -13.24
C GLU A 433 -31.25 -0.61 -14.25
N LEU A 434 -30.12 -1.29 -14.07
CA LEU A 434 -29.73 -2.40 -14.93
C LEU A 434 -30.77 -3.53 -14.91
N GLU A 435 -31.27 -3.90 -13.74
CA GLU A 435 -32.28 -4.95 -13.59
C GLU A 435 -33.62 -4.59 -14.23
N ASP A 436 -34.05 -3.33 -14.11
CA ASP A 436 -35.27 -2.83 -14.74
C ASP A 436 -35.18 -2.88 -16.26
N TRP A 437 -34.01 -2.55 -16.83
CA TRP A 437 -33.82 -2.41 -18.27
C TRP A 437 -33.17 -3.62 -18.95
N LYS A 438 -32.75 -4.66 -18.21
CA LYS A 438 -32.04 -5.83 -18.79
C LYS A 438 -32.83 -6.54 -19.88
N HIS A 439 -34.16 -6.48 -19.87
CA HIS A 439 -34.99 -7.10 -20.89
C HIS A 439 -34.88 -6.44 -22.28
N LEU A 440 -34.28 -5.25 -22.38
CA LEU A 440 -34.00 -4.56 -23.64
C LEU A 440 -32.62 -4.92 -24.22
N ASN A 441 -32.17 -6.16 -24.07
CA ASN A 441 -30.97 -6.68 -24.74
C ASN A 441 -31.32 -7.89 -25.63
N TYR A 442 -30.51 -8.13 -26.66
CA TYR A 442 -30.66 -9.30 -27.51
C TYR A 442 -29.99 -10.50 -26.82
N PRO A 443 -30.69 -11.64 -26.63
CA PRO A 443 -30.07 -12.84 -26.10
C PRO A 443 -28.90 -13.26 -27.00
N ALA A 444 -27.82 -13.75 -26.39
CA ALA A 444 -26.72 -14.37 -27.13
C ALA A 444 -27.30 -15.46 -28.05
N ALA A 445 -26.82 -15.52 -29.29
CA ALA A 445 -27.23 -16.57 -30.23
C ALA A 445 -27.03 -17.93 -29.54
N PRO A 446 -28.02 -18.84 -29.58
CA PRO A 446 -27.83 -20.17 -29.02
C PRO A 446 -26.59 -20.79 -29.66
N GLU A 447 -25.68 -21.32 -28.85
CA GLU A 447 -24.55 -22.13 -29.35
C GLU A 447 -25.13 -23.19 -30.28
N GLU A 448 -24.68 -23.22 -31.54
CA GLU A 448 -25.00 -24.31 -32.45
C GLU A 448 -24.59 -25.61 -31.74
N ALA A 449 -25.56 -26.45 -31.43
CA ALA A 449 -25.31 -27.78 -30.87
C ALA A 449 -24.23 -28.47 -31.73
N PRO A 450 -23.26 -29.18 -31.13
CA PRO A 450 -22.21 -29.85 -31.89
C PRO A 450 -22.90 -30.69 -32.96
N ARG A 451 -22.56 -30.44 -34.24
CA ARG A 451 -23.10 -31.21 -35.37
C ARG A 451 -22.99 -32.68 -35.02
N ALA A 452 -24.12 -33.36 -34.93
CA ALA A 452 -24.15 -34.80 -34.79
C ALA A 452 -23.29 -35.38 -35.89
N VAL A 453 -22.26 -36.14 -35.51
CA VAL A 453 -21.52 -36.97 -36.46
C VAL A 453 -22.54 -37.96 -37.01
N ASP A 454 -22.77 -37.90 -38.32
CA ASP A 454 -23.65 -38.81 -39.03
C ASP A 454 -23.14 -40.25 -38.85
N PRO A 455 -23.89 -41.17 -38.23
CA PRO A 455 -23.44 -42.54 -38.01
C PRO A 455 -23.45 -43.39 -39.30
N GLU A 456 -23.90 -42.85 -40.43
CA GLU A 456 -24.01 -43.56 -41.71
C GLU A 456 -22.72 -43.54 -42.56
N LYS A 457 -21.55 -43.23 -41.98
CA LYS A 457 -20.25 -43.33 -42.69
C LYS A 457 -19.24 -44.32 -42.11
N GLU A 458 -19.65 -45.17 -41.16
CA GLU A 458 -18.78 -46.24 -40.63
C GLU A 458 -19.11 -47.66 -41.14
N GLU A 459 -20.13 -47.83 -41.99
CA GLU A 459 -20.45 -49.13 -42.61
C GLU A 459 -20.19 -49.13 -44.13
N GLU A 460 -18.96 -48.87 -44.57
CA GLU A 460 -18.57 -49.24 -45.95
C GLU A 460 -17.09 -49.61 -46.17
N ASP A 461 -16.25 -49.70 -45.13
CA ASP A 461 -14.82 -50.04 -45.28
C ASP A 461 -14.39 -51.39 -44.65
N ASP A 462 -15.30 -52.24 -44.16
CA ASP A 462 -14.96 -53.57 -43.60
C ASP A 462 -15.36 -54.75 -44.52
N ALA A 463 -15.09 -54.61 -45.81
CA ALA A 463 -15.19 -55.71 -46.77
C ALA A 463 -14.09 -55.60 -47.84
N GLY A 464 -12.85 -55.92 -47.49
CA GLY A 464 -11.78 -55.97 -48.47
C GLY A 464 -10.44 -56.50 -47.95
N ASP A 465 -10.19 -57.76 -48.27
CA ASP A 465 -8.85 -58.35 -48.48
C ASP A 465 -8.10 -58.92 -47.27
N SER A 466 -8.57 -60.09 -46.84
CA SER A 466 -7.71 -61.12 -46.26
C SER A 466 -6.84 -61.80 -47.34
N SER A 467 -5.56 -61.97 -47.01
CA SER A 467 -4.59 -62.95 -47.54
C SER A 467 -3.68 -62.53 -48.72
N LEU A 468 -2.46 -62.12 -48.37
CA LEU A 468 -1.25 -62.43 -49.14
C LEU A 468 -0.51 -63.59 -48.45
N GLU A 469 -0.01 -64.48 -49.30
CA GLU A 469 0.35 -65.87 -49.07
C GLU A 469 1.67 -66.09 -48.31
N VAL A 470 1.74 -67.17 -47.55
CA VAL A 470 2.98 -67.95 -47.35
C VAL A 470 2.66 -69.41 -47.66
N GLN A 471 3.07 -69.86 -48.85
CA GLN A 471 3.30 -71.28 -49.13
C GLN A 471 4.80 -71.50 -49.28
N ASP A 472 5.35 -72.30 -48.35
CA ASP A 472 6.52 -73.14 -48.59
C ASP A 472 6.11 -74.27 -49.54
N GLN A 473 6.95 -74.57 -50.54
CA GLN A 473 7.13 -75.94 -51.03
C GLN A 473 8.61 -76.30 -51.07
N PRO A 474 8.94 -77.57 -50.76
CA PRO A 474 10.31 -78.05 -50.72
C PRO A 474 10.79 -78.48 -52.11
N THR A 475 12.00 -78.08 -52.50
CA THR A 475 13.09 -78.98 -52.95
C THR A 475 14.39 -78.22 -53.09
#